data_AF-G8RZ87-F1
#
_entry.id   AF-G8RZ87-F1
#
_cell.length_a   1.000
_cell.length_b   1.000
_cell.length_c   1.000
_cell.angle_alpha   90.00
_cell.angle_beta   90.00
_cell.angle_gamma   90.00
#
_symmetry.space_group_name_H-M   'P 1'
#
loop_
_entity.id
_entity.type
_entity.pdbx_description
1 polymer ?
#
loop_
_entity_poly.entity_id
_entity_poly.type
_entity_poly.pdbx_seq_one_letter_code
_entity_poly.pdbx_strand_id
1 'polypeptide(L)'
;MRTVATPPFLNGLLQRHLASGVPLKCPCVPRVEDDSRIPWCTGGEYAFATAESAHYRRSNVSERIFRPAADGWYPQRAPRRPRMPRMPVLVDHQFPWPGKPLPAWPAVAPGEPYELSQGRGRPRVTDESRLASWLPVLCDLTPHGMRHGYQTWMDEDEIPYVAQSQQMGHEVPGMHGIYSHVTDRMLERIRAALQLRWEESLRARAALPLTSAVPLLAAALKTLPREASAPNPLPNSDA
;
A
#
# COMPACT_ATOMS: atom_id res chain seq x y z
N MET A 1 2.30 -17.05 21.17
CA MET A 1 1.59 -16.23 20.15
C MET A 1 1.53 -14.81 20.67
N ARG A 2 2.07 -13.82 19.95
CA ARG A 2 2.10 -12.42 20.41
C ARG A 2 0.75 -11.74 20.15
N THR A 3 0.26 -10.96 21.09
CA THR A 3 -0.94 -10.13 20.89
C THR A 3 -0.52 -8.81 20.23
N VAL A 4 -1.00 -8.60 19.01
CA VAL A 4 -0.83 -7.35 18.26
C VAL A 4 -2.09 -6.51 18.46
N ALA A 5 -1.94 -5.26 18.86
CA ALA A 5 -3.04 -4.31 18.93
C ALA A 5 -3.49 -3.95 17.51
N THR A 6 -4.60 -4.53 17.06
CA THR A 6 -5.22 -4.18 15.78
C THR A 6 -6.43 -3.26 16.00
N PRO A 7 -6.48 -2.08 15.37
CA PRO A 7 -7.57 -1.13 15.54
C PRO A 7 -8.87 -1.65 14.89
N PRO A 8 -10.05 -1.19 15.33
CA PRO A 8 -11.34 -1.62 14.80
C PRO A 8 -11.47 -1.51 13.27
N PHE A 9 -10.99 -0.41 12.68
CA PHE A 9 -11.05 -0.24 11.22
C PHE A 9 -10.33 -1.36 10.48
N LEU A 10 -9.13 -1.74 10.94
CA LEU A 10 -8.31 -2.76 10.29
C LEU A 10 -8.94 -4.15 10.46
N ASN A 11 -9.45 -4.45 11.66
CA ASN A 11 -10.19 -5.69 11.90
C ASN A 11 -11.41 -5.80 10.97
N GLY A 12 -12.18 -4.72 10.83
CA GLY A 12 -13.33 -4.67 9.93
C GLY A 12 -12.95 -4.85 8.45
N LEU A 13 -11.82 -4.27 8.00
CA LEU A 13 -11.31 -4.45 6.64
C LEU A 13 -10.88 -5.90 6.38
N LEU A 14 -10.12 -6.50 7.31
CA LEU A 14 -9.67 -7.88 7.21
C LEU A 14 -10.86 -8.86 7.23
N GLN A 15 -11.82 -8.66 8.13
CA GLN A 15 -13.00 -9.51 8.21
C GLN A 15 -13.81 -9.48 6.91
N ARG A 16 -14.04 -8.28 6.34
CA ARG A 16 -14.74 -8.15 5.05
C ARG A 16 -13.98 -8.80 3.90
N HIS A 17 -12.65 -8.65 3.86
CA HIS A 17 -11.81 -9.28 2.85
C HIS A 17 -11.85 -10.81 2.94
N LEU A 18 -11.72 -11.37 4.14
CA LEU A 18 -11.79 -12.81 4.36
C LEU A 18 -13.18 -13.38 4.07
N ALA A 19 -14.24 -12.59 4.28
CA ALA A 19 -15.62 -12.95 3.97
C ALA A 19 -16.02 -12.75 2.50
N SER A 20 -15.20 -12.10 1.66
CA SER A 20 -15.61 -11.74 0.30
C SER A 20 -15.52 -12.89 -0.71
N GLY A 21 -15.15 -14.10 -0.27
CA GLY A 21 -14.99 -15.28 -1.15
C GLY A 21 -13.78 -15.21 -2.08
N VAL A 22 -12.83 -14.31 -1.81
CA VAL A 22 -11.57 -14.25 -2.55
C VAL A 22 -10.75 -15.52 -2.33
N PRO A 23 -10.06 -16.03 -3.37
CA PRO A 23 -9.24 -17.22 -3.23
C PRO A 23 -8.06 -16.93 -2.29
N LEU A 24 -8.01 -17.65 -1.17
CA LEU A 24 -6.94 -17.54 -0.18
C LEU A 24 -5.85 -18.60 -0.39
N LYS A 25 -6.13 -19.65 -1.17
CA LYS A 25 -5.19 -20.75 -1.38
C LYS A 25 -4.30 -20.51 -2.58
N CYS A 26 -3.00 -20.61 -2.38
CA CYS A 26 -2.05 -20.51 -3.48
C CYS A 26 -2.01 -21.83 -4.30
N PRO A 27 -2.02 -21.77 -5.65
CA PRO A 27 -1.93 -22.95 -6.51
C PRO A 27 -0.52 -23.54 -6.63
N CYS A 28 0.48 -23.03 -5.89
CA CYS A 28 1.85 -23.53 -6.01
C CYS A 28 1.98 -24.95 -5.48
N VAL A 29 2.59 -25.82 -6.28
CA VAL A 29 2.99 -27.16 -5.88
C VAL A 29 4.40 -27.09 -5.29
N PRO A 30 4.64 -27.58 -4.06
CA PRO A 30 5.98 -27.64 -3.50
C PRO A 30 6.91 -28.40 -4.45
N ARG A 31 8.02 -27.79 -4.86
CA ARG A 31 9.11 -28.50 -5.52
C ARG A 31 10.09 -28.91 -4.43
N VAL A 32 10.29 -30.21 -4.26
CA VAL A 32 11.38 -30.75 -3.46
C VAL A 32 12.62 -30.67 -4.36
N GLU A 33 13.32 -29.54 -4.31
CA GLU A 33 14.65 -29.45 -4.91
C GLU A 33 15.66 -30.03 -3.90
N ASP A 34 16.65 -30.78 -4.40
CA ASP A 34 17.71 -31.47 -3.63
C ASP A 34 18.70 -30.48 -2.94
N ASP A 35 18.57 -29.20 -3.25
CA ASP A 35 19.26 -28.15 -2.50
C ASP A 35 18.43 -27.86 -1.25
N SER A 36 19.07 -27.88 -0.09
CA SER A 36 18.57 -27.60 1.28
C SER A 36 17.75 -26.30 1.51
N ARG A 37 17.23 -25.69 0.46
CA ARG A 37 16.36 -24.52 0.45
C ARG A 37 14.93 -24.90 0.81
N ILE A 38 14.44 -24.30 1.90
CA ILE A 38 13.02 -24.35 2.27
C ILE A 38 12.18 -23.82 1.09
N PRO A 39 11.18 -24.58 0.59
CA PRO A 39 10.29 -24.11 -0.46
C PRO A 39 9.62 -22.80 -0.03
N TRP A 40 9.85 -21.76 -0.82
CA TRP A 40 9.33 -20.41 -0.53
C TRP A 40 7.80 -20.32 -0.50
N CYS A 41 7.10 -21.30 -1.11
CA CYS A 41 5.68 -21.53 -0.94
C CYS A 41 5.36 -23.02 -1.09
N THR A 42 4.45 -23.50 -0.25
CA THR A 42 3.97 -24.89 -0.22
C THR A 42 2.50 -25.04 -0.65
N GLY A 43 1.91 -24.03 -1.30
CA GLY A 43 0.48 -24.03 -1.65
C GLY A 43 -0.45 -23.75 -0.47
N GLY A 44 0.06 -23.04 0.54
CA GLY A 44 -0.68 -22.69 1.74
C GLY A 44 -1.76 -21.62 1.53
N GLU A 45 -2.41 -21.26 2.64
CA GLU A 45 -3.39 -20.18 2.71
C GLU A 45 -2.70 -18.85 3.00
N TYR A 46 -3.08 -17.82 2.24
CA TYR A 46 -2.58 -16.48 2.35
C TYR A 46 -3.76 -15.53 2.50
N ALA A 47 -3.69 -14.62 3.47
CA ALA A 47 -4.71 -13.59 3.64
C ALA A 47 -4.83 -12.73 2.37
N PHE A 48 -3.75 -12.50 1.63
CA PHE A 48 -3.74 -11.73 0.39
C PHE A 48 -3.07 -12.52 -0.75
N ALA A 49 -3.80 -12.69 -1.84
CA ALA A 49 -3.32 -13.29 -3.09
C ALA A 49 -3.31 -12.25 -4.23
N THR A 50 -2.54 -12.53 -5.29
CA THR A 50 -2.56 -11.74 -6.54
C THR A 50 -3.89 -11.92 -7.28
N ALA A 51 -4.11 -11.12 -8.33
CA ALA A 51 -5.28 -11.28 -9.19
C ALA A 51 -5.38 -12.67 -9.84
N GLU A 52 -4.24 -13.36 -10.00
CA GLU A 52 -4.13 -14.74 -10.49
C GLU A 52 -4.18 -15.79 -9.37
N SER A 53 -4.62 -15.40 -8.16
CA SER A 53 -4.72 -16.27 -6.98
C SER A 53 -3.38 -16.87 -6.52
N ALA A 54 -2.24 -16.26 -6.89
CA ALA A 54 -0.93 -16.68 -6.42
C ALA A 54 -0.50 -15.89 -5.18
N HIS A 55 0.46 -16.39 -4.39
CA HIS A 55 1.06 -15.53 -3.37
C HIS A 55 1.93 -14.45 -4.03
N TYR A 56 2.24 -13.43 -3.26
CA TYR A 56 3.13 -12.38 -3.68
C TYR A 56 4.61 -12.77 -3.56
N ARG A 57 5.41 -12.51 -4.60
CA ARG A 57 6.88 -12.46 -4.50
C ARG A 57 7.31 -11.07 -4.02
N ARG A 58 8.34 -11.00 -3.15
CA ARG A 58 8.88 -9.73 -2.63
C ARG A 58 9.18 -8.71 -3.74
N SER A 59 9.85 -9.14 -4.81
CA SER A 59 10.17 -8.28 -5.96
C SER A 59 8.92 -7.77 -6.69
N ASN A 60 7.91 -8.63 -6.88
CA ASN A 60 6.67 -8.25 -7.55
C ASN A 60 5.89 -7.20 -6.76
N VAL A 61 5.77 -7.35 -5.44
CA VAL A 61 5.10 -6.34 -4.59
C VAL A 61 5.82 -5.01 -4.70
N SER A 62 7.15 -5.02 -4.58
CA SER A 62 7.95 -3.80 -4.67
C SER A 62 7.80 -3.13 -6.04
N GLU A 63 8.09 -3.84 -7.13
CA GLU A 63 8.21 -3.25 -8.47
C GLU A 63 6.85 -2.95 -9.13
N ARG A 64 5.79 -3.69 -8.81
CA ARG A 64 4.51 -3.58 -9.52
C ARG A 64 3.42 -2.86 -8.72
N ILE A 65 3.53 -2.82 -7.40
CA ILE A 65 2.51 -2.24 -6.53
C ILE A 65 3.09 -1.07 -5.76
N PHE A 66 4.13 -1.33 -4.95
CA PHE A 66 4.60 -0.37 -3.98
C PHE A 66 5.31 0.83 -4.61
N ARG A 67 6.35 0.62 -5.42
CA ARG A 67 7.08 1.71 -6.08
C ARG A 67 6.20 2.54 -7.04
N PRO A 68 5.35 1.90 -7.88
CA PRO A 68 4.39 2.66 -8.68
C PRO A 68 3.44 3.53 -7.86
N ALA A 69 2.93 3.03 -6.73
CA ALA A 69 2.02 3.78 -5.87
C ALA A 69 2.71 4.90 -5.06
N ALA A 70 3.95 4.66 -4.60
CA ALA A 70 4.71 5.63 -3.81
C ALA A 70 5.32 6.74 -4.69
N ASP A 71 5.95 6.35 -5.80
CA ASP A 71 6.71 7.27 -6.64
C ASP A 71 5.92 7.81 -7.83
N GLY A 72 4.79 7.20 -8.18
CA GLY A 72 4.09 7.47 -9.44
C GLY A 72 4.78 6.88 -10.67
N TRP A 73 5.79 6.01 -10.49
CA TRP A 73 6.60 5.46 -11.58
C TRP A 73 6.95 3.98 -11.35
N TYR A 74 6.95 3.21 -12.44
CA TYR A 74 7.53 1.87 -12.46
C TYR A 74 9.06 1.95 -12.45
N PRO A 75 9.75 1.20 -11.57
CA PRO A 75 11.21 1.24 -11.50
C PRO A 75 11.84 0.65 -12.77
N GLN A 76 13.07 1.08 -13.06
CA GLN A 76 13.88 0.45 -14.09
C GLN A 76 14.16 -1.00 -13.70
N ARG A 77 13.94 -1.94 -14.60
CA ARG A 77 14.25 -3.36 -14.33
C ARG A 77 15.74 -3.63 -14.55
N ALA A 78 16.32 -4.36 -13.59
CA ALA A 78 17.73 -4.75 -13.52
C ALA A 78 18.23 -5.59 -14.73
N PRO A 79 19.55 -5.87 -14.88
CA PRO A 79 20.29 -5.74 -16.14
C PRO A 79 20.00 -6.78 -17.23
N ARG A 80 19.15 -7.79 -17.01
CA ARG A 80 18.82 -8.80 -18.04
C ARG A 80 17.95 -8.25 -19.16
N ARG A 81 17.31 -7.09 -18.96
CA ARG A 81 16.53 -6.36 -19.98
C ARG A 81 16.82 -4.85 -19.90
N PRO A 82 18.02 -4.41 -20.30
CA PRO A 82 18.47 -3.00 -20.18
C PRO A 82 17.67 -2.01 -21.05
N ARG A 83 16.68 -2.50 -21.82
CA ARG A 83 15.86 -1.71 -22.73
C ARG A 83 14.59 -1.13 -22.11
N MET A 84 14.26 -1.45 -20.86
CA MET A 84 13.03 -0.93 -20.24
C MET A 84 13.39 0.22 -19.27
N PRO A 85 13.28 1.49 -19.70
CA PRO A 85 13.52 2.63 -18.84
C PRO A 85 12.49 2.68 -17.70
N ARG A 86 12.73 3.56 -16.72
CA ARG A 86 11.69 3.94 -15.75
C ARG A 86 10.50 4.52 -16.53
N MET A 87 9.27 4.14 -16.15
CA MET A 87 8.06 4.56 -16.86
C MET A 87 7.06 5.17 -15.89
N PRO A 88 6.37 6.26 -16.26
CA PRO A 88 5.34 6.84 -15.41
C PRO A 88 4.16 5.88 -15.28
N VAL A 89 3.45 5.97 -14.15
CA VAL A 89 2.13 5.35 -14.03
C VAL A 89 1.14 6.28 -14.70
N LEU A 90 0.68 5.87 -15.88
CA LEU A 90 -0.45 6.50 -16.56
C LEU A 90 -1.74 5.83 -16.09
N VAL A 91 -2.77 6.64 -15.88
CA VAL A 91 -4.08 6.18 -15.46
C VAL A 91 -5.17 6.72 -16.35
N ASP A 92 -6.22 5.91 -16.50
CA ASP A 92 -7.49 6.33 -17.04
C ASP A 92 -8.39 6.84 -15.91
N HIS A 93 -8.65 8.14 -15.92
CA HIS A 93 -9.47 8.87 -14.96
C HIS A 93 -10.98 8.81 -15.28
N GLN A 94 -11.39 8.06 -16.32
CA GLN A 94 -12.80 7.65 -16.45
C GLN A 94 -13.19 6.65 -15.33
N PHE A 95 -12.20 5.95 -14.74
CA PHE A 95 -12.39 5.10 -13.57
C PHE A 95 -12.31 5.91 -12.26
N PRO A 96 -12.95 5.44 -11.18
CA PRO A 96 -12.90 6.10 -9.88
C PRO A 96 -11.48 6.42 -9.41
N TRP A 97 -11.33 7.49 -8.64
CA TRP A 97 -10.04 7.93 -8.11
C TRP A 97 -9.24 6.78 -7.45
N PRO A 98 -7.92 6.69 -7.66
CA PRO A 98 -7.05 7.61 -8.43
C PRO A 98 -6.95 7.27 -9.92
N GLY A 99 -7.98 6.65 -10.50
CA GLY A 99 -7.97 6.15 -11.88
C GLY A 99 -7.43 4.73 -11.98
N LYS A 100 -7.61 4.12 -13.16
CA LYS A 100 -7.16 2.76 -13.45
C LYS A 100 -5.78 2.79 -14.13
N PRO A 101 -4.74 2.18 -13.55
CA PRO A 101 -3.44 2.04 -14.21
C PRO A 101 -3.55 1.41 -15.59
N LEU A 102 -2.96 2.08 -16.56
CA LEU A 102 -2.78 1.58 -17.91
C LEU A 102 -1.49 0.76 -18.02
N PRO A 103 -1.33 -0.08 -19.05
CA PRO A 103 -0.05 -0.72 -19.33
C PRO A 103 1.07 0.33 -19.37
N ALA A 104 2.27 -0.01 -18.92
CA ALA A 104 3.36 0.95 -18.80
C ALA A 104 3.83 1.50 -20.17
N TRP A 105 3.98 2.82 -20.26
CA TRP A 105 4.38 3.55 -21.47
C TRP A 105 5.70 4.27 -21.22
N PRO A 106 6.60 4.39 -22.22
CA PRO A 106 7.80 5.20 -22.09
C PRO A 106 7.48 6.65 -21.73
N ALA A 107 8.33 7.27 -20.92
CA ALA A 107 8.28 8.71 -20.71
C ALA A 107 8.68 9.44 -21.99
N VAL A 108 8.10 10.62 -22.21
CA VAL A 108 8.52 11.53 -23.28
C VAL A 108 9.84 12.16 -22.88
N ALA A 109 10.82 12.16 -23.78
CA ALA A 109 12.04 12.92 -23.55
C ALA A 109 11.78 14.41 -23.83
N PRO A 110 12.27 15.33 -22.98
CA PRO A 110 12.13 16.76 -23.23
C PRO A 110 12.67 17.15 -24.61
N GLY A 111 11.86 17.85 -25.40
CA GLY A 111 12.25 18.31 -26.75
C GLY A 111 12.07 17.29 -27.87
N GLU A 112 11.71 16.04 -27.57
CA GLU A 112 11.34 15.05 -28.59
C GLU A 112 9.84 15.13 -28.92
N PRO A 113 9.45 15.01 -30.20
CA PRO A 113 8.04 14.92 -30.56
C PRO A 113 7.41 13.70 -29.90
N TYR A 114 6.26 13.90 -29.26
CA TYR A 114 5.52 12.82 -28.64
C TYR A 114 4.72 12.03 -29.67
N GLU A 115 5.01 10.74 -29.80
CA GLU A 115 4.20 9.80 -30.56
C GLU A 115 3.47 8.83 -29.61
N LEU A 116 2.15 8.68 -29.83
CA LEU A 116 1.34 7.73 -29.07
C LEU A 116 1.83 6.30 -29.31
N SER A 117 2.30 5.65 -28.26
CA SER A 117 2.83 4.30 -28.35
C SER A 117 1.71 3.29 -28.64
N GLN A 118 1.60 2.82 -29.89
CA GLN A 118 0.64 1.79 -30.29
C GLN A 118 1.20 0.39 -29.98
N GLY A 119 0.34 -0.57 -29.64
CA GLY A 119 0.79 -1.95 -29.41
C GLY A 119 -0.24 -2.85 -28.72
N ARG A 120 0.09 -4.14 -28.66
CA ARG A 120 -0.80 -5.17 -28.07
C ARG A 120 -1.12 -4.84 -26.61
N GLY A 121 -2.41 -4.74 -26.30
CA GLY A 121 -2.90 -4.51 -24.94
C GLY A 121 -2.90 -3.04 -24.50
N ARG A 122 -2.42 -2.10 -25.32
CA ARG A 122 -2.54 -0.66 -25.03
C ARG A 122 -3.89 -0.14 -25.53
N PRO A 123 -4.65 0.61 -24.72
CA PRO A 123 -5.90 1.20 -25.17
C PRO A 123 -5.65 2.24 -26.27
N ARG A 124 -6.59 2.36 -27.21
CA ARG A 124 -6.57 3.44 -28.20
C ARG A 124 -6.90 4.75 -27.50
N VAL A 125 -5.99 5.71 -27.58
CA VAL A 125 -6.20 7.07 -27.05
C VAL A 125 -6.93 7.90 -28.10
N THR A 126 -7.95 8.59 -27.65
CA THR A 126 -8.84 9.47 -28.41
C THR A 126 -9.02 10.78 -27.67
N ASP A 127 -9.65 11.78 -28.28
CA ASP A 127 -9.95 13.07 -27.63
C ASP A 127 -10.87 12.94 -26.41
N GLU A 128 -11.60 11.83 -26.31
CA GLU A 128 -12.46 11.49 -25.15
C GLU A 128 -11.68 10.85 -24.00
N SER A 129 -10.44 10.42 -24.23
CA SER A 129 -9.62 9.79 -23.20
C SER A 129 -9.34 10.79 -22.06
N ARG A 130 -9.40 10.32 -20.81
CA ARG A 130 -9.12 11.13 -19.61
C ARG A 130 -7.85 10.61 -18.95
N LEU A 131 -6.73 10.80 -19.64
CA LEU A 131 -5.44 10.31 -19.15
C LEU A 131 -4.85 11.28 -18.13
N ALA A 132 -4.29 10.71 -17.08
CA ALA A 132 -3.47 11.42 -16.11
C ALA A 132 -2.23 10.57 -15.76
N SER A 133 -1.27 11.17 -15.06
CA SER A 133 -0.19 10.43 -14.42
C SER A 133 -0.30 10.56 -12.91
N TRP A 134 0.01 9.48 -12.19
CA TRP A 134 0.15 9.58 -10.74
C TRP A 134 1.36 10.43 -10.38
N LEU A 135 1.14 11.42 -9.52
CA LEU A 135 2.22 12.10 -8.83
C LEU A 135 2.71 11.23 -7.67
N PRO A 136 4.00 11.35 -7.28
CA PRO A 136 4.50 10.65 -6.10
C PRO A 136 3.69 11.06 -4.87
N VAL A 137 3.28 10.07 -4.08
CA VAL A 137 2.75 10.29 -2.74
C VAL A 137 3.88 10.67 -1.79
N LEU A 138 4.97 9.89 -1.85
CA LEU A 138 6.20 10.14 -1.13
C LEU A 138 7.32 9.38 -1.84
N CYS A 139 8.18 10.13 -2.53
CA CYS A 139 9.35 9.58 -3.20
C CYS A 139 10.19 8.77 -2.22
N ASP A 140 10.66 7.62 -2.67
CA ASP A 140 11.56 6.76 -1.89
C ASP A 140 10.98 6.19 -0.59
N LEU A 141 9.66 6.26 -0.43
CA LEU A 141 8.98 5.47 0.58
C LEU A 141 9.35 3.99 0.38
N THR A 142 9.56 3.31 1.49
CA THR A 142 9.82 1.86 1.55
C THR A 142 8.91 1.21 2.59
N PRO A 143 8.65 -0.10 2.50
CA PRO A 143 7.93 -0.81 3.55
C PRO A 143 8.60 -0.68 4.93
N HIS A 144 9.93 -0.60 4.97
CA HIS A 144 10.67 -0.37 6.21
C HIS A 144 10.49 1.07 6.72
N GLY A 145 10.46 2.05 5.82
CA GLY A 145 10.12 3.44 6.15
C GLY A 145 8.72 3.58 6.76
N MET A 146 7.71 2.86 6.24
CA MET A 146 6.39 2.83 6.86
C MET A 146 6.42 2.23 8.28
N ARG A 147 7.27 1.22 8.51
CA ARG A 147 7.48 0.65 9.84
C ARG A 147 8.15 1.64 10.79
N HIS A 148 9.09 2.47 10.32
CA HIS A 148 9.64 3.57 11.12
C HIS A 148 8.58 4.64 11.41
N GLY A 149 7.78 5.04 10.42
CA GLY A 149 6.67 5.97 10.64
C GLY A 149 5.68 5.45 11.70
N TYR A 150 5.41 4.15 11.71
CA TYR A 150 4.56 3.55 12.74
C TYR A 150 5.18 3.64 14.15
N GLN A 151 6.49 3.41 14.28
CA GLN A 151 7.22 3.64 15.53
C GLN A 151 7.09 5.10 15.98
N THR A 152 7.33 6.06 15.07
CA THR A 152 7.19 7.50 15.34
C THR A 152 5.79 7.89 15.81
N TRP A 153 4.73 7.34 15.19
CA TRP A 153 3.37 7.60 15.64
C TRP A 153 3.12 7.12 17.08
N MET A 154 3.65 5.95 17.46
CA MET A 154 3.52 5.48 18.84
C MET A 154 4.29 6.37 19.83
N ASP A 155 5.41 6.97 19.43
CA ASP A 155 6.13 7.96 20.24
C ASP A 155 5.32 9.25 20.38
N GLU A 156 4.73 9.77 19.30
CA GLU A 156 3.82 10.94 19.32
C GLU A 156 2.59 10.72 20.22
N ASP A 157 2.06 9.49 20.24
CA ASP A 157 0.90 9.09 21.05
C ASP A 157 1.27 8.70 22.50
N GLU A 158 2.53 8.93 22.89
CA GLU A 158 3.11 8.66 24.21
C GLU A 158 2.89 7.21 24.67
N ILE A 159 2.95 6.26 23.75
CA ILE A 159 2.79 4.84 24.05
C ILE A 159 4.03 4.35 24.81
N PRO A 160 3.89 3.63 25.95
CA PRO A 160 5.05 3.13 26.69
C PRO A 160 5.93 2.20 25.84
N TYR A 161 7.25 2.37 25.94
CA TYR A 161 8.26 1.64 25.13
C TYR A 161 8.08 0.12 25.12
N VAL A 162 7.67 -0.49 26.25
CA VAL A 162 7.39 -1.93 26.32
C VAL A 162 6.25 -2.36 25.39
N ALA A 163 5.19 -1.57 25.28
CA ALA A 163 4.06 -1.84 24.41
C ALA A 163 4.42 -1.60 22.93
N GLN A 164 5.20 -0.55 22.65
CA GLN A 164 5.75 -0.30 21.33
C GLN A 164 6.63 -1.46 20.85
N SER A 165 7.55 -1.91 21.71
CA SER A 165 8.45 -3.04 21.42
C SER A 165 7.67 -4.32 21.15
N GLN A 166 6.66 -4.65 21.96
CA GLN A 166 5.80 -5.81 21.70
C GLN A 166 5.10 -5.71 20.34
N GLN A 167 4.52 -4.54 20.04
CA GLN A 167 3.79 -4.29 18.80
C GLN A 167 4.71 -4.40 17.58
N MET A 168 5.94 -3.94 17.71
CA MET A 168 6.97 -4.04 16.69
C MET A 168 7.57 -5.44 16.61
N GLY A 169 7.47 -6.25 17.67
CA GLY A 169 8.18 -7.52 17.81
C GLY A 169 9.67 -7.34 18.06
N HIS A 170 10.05 -6.28 18.77
CA HIS A 170 11.40 -6.08 19.28
C HIS A 170 11.53 -6.75 20.65
N GLU A 171 12.73 -7.22 20.96
CA GLU A 171 13.11 -7.58 22.32
C GLU A 171 13.39 -6.30 23.12
N VAL A 172 12.96 -6.27 24.38
CA VAL A 172 13.20 -5.13 25.27
C VAL A 172 14.48 -5.41 26.06
N PRO A 173 15.57 -4.66 25.85
CA PRO A 173 16.81 -4.91 26.56
C PRO A 173 16.74 -4.48 28.03
N GLY A 174 17.55 -5.12 28.88
CA GLY A 174 17.77 -4.73 30.27
C GLY A 174 16.59 -4.99 31.22
N MET A 175 16.59 -4.29 32.36
CA MET A 175 15.61 -4.49 33.44
C MET A 175 14.16 -4.25 32.98
N HIS A 176 13.95 -3.35 32.03
CA HIS A 176 12.61 -3.10 31.48
C HIS A 176 12.00 -4.34 30.84
N GLY A 177 12.78 -5.19 30.17
CA GLY A 177 12.29 -6.44 29.58
C GLY A 177 11.92 -7.50 30.60
N ILE A 178 12.46 -7.41 31.82
CA ILE A 178 12.20 -8.36 32.91
C ILE A 178 10.96 -7.97 33.71
N TYR A 179 10.79 -6.68 34.01
CA TYR A 179 9.77 -6.21 34.95
C TYR A 179 8.59 -5.48 34.30
N SER A 180 8.72 -5.05 33.05
CA SER A 180 7.62 -4.34 32.38
C SER A 180 6.74 -5.34 31.66
N HIS A 181 5.43 -5.26 31.92
CA HIS A 181 4.42 -6.07 31.23
C HIS A 181 3.52 -5.17 30.40
N VAL A 182 3.18 -5.65 29.20
CA VAL A 182 2.16 -5.01 28.38
C VAL A 182 0.80 -5.31 28.99
N THR A 183 0.01 -4.26 29.20
CA THR A 183 -1.34 -4.37 29.76
C THR A 183 -2.39 -4.13 28.67
N ASP A 184 -3.60 -4.62 28.88
CA ASP A 184 -4.72 -4.37 27.95
C ASP A 184 -5.00 -2.88 27.76
N ARG A 185 -4.82 -2.07 28.80
CA ARG A 185 -4.93 -0.61 28.72
C ARG A 185 -3.92 0.00 27.75
N MET A 186 -2.67 -0.49 27.74
CA MET A 186 -1.65 -0.03 26.78
C MET A 186 -2.01 -0.43 25.35
N LEU A 187 -2.48 -1.66 25.15
CA LEU A 187 -2.95 -2.12 23.83
C LEU A 187 -4.15 -1.31 23.34
N GLU A 188 -5.07 -0.96 24.25
CA GLU A 188 -6.23 -0.14 23.92
C GLU A 188 -5.83 1.28 23.50
N ARG A 189 -4.82 1.88 24.16
CA ARG A 189 -4.25 3.16 23.71
C ARG A 189 -3.73 3.08 22.28
N ILE A 190 -3.02 2.01 21.92
CA ILE A 190 -2.54 1.80 20.54
C ILE A 190 -3.72 1.68 19.56
N ARG A 191 -4.76 0.91 19.90
CA ARG A 191 -5.95 0.73 19.05
C ARG A 191 -6.68 2.06 18.83
N ALA A 192 -6.90 2.81 19.91
CA ALA A 192 -7.57 4.10 19.88
C ALA A 192 -6.80 5.13 19.04
N ALA A 193 -5.48 5.23 19.25
CA ALA A 193 -4.64 6.16 18.51
C ALA A 193 -4.61 5.85 17.00
N LEU A 194 -4.45 4.57 16.63
CA LEU A 194 -4.51 4.15 15.24
C LEU A 194 -5.90 4.35 14.60
N GLN A 195 -6.97 4.14 15.37
CA GLN A 195 -8.34 4.39 14.92
C GLN A 195 -8.55 5.87 14.63
N LEU A 196 -8.11 6.76 15.52
CA LEU A 196 -8.18 8.21 15.33
C LEU A 196 -7.40 8.65 14.08
N ARG A 197 -6.15 8.20 13.92
CA ARG A 197 -5.31 8.51 12.75
C ARG A 197 -5.96 8.04 11.44
N TRP A 198 -6.64 6.88 11.45
CA TRP A 198 -7.42 6.40 10.31
C TRP A 198 -8.61 7.31 9.99
N GLU A 199 -9.38 7.72 10.99
CA GLU A 199 -10.54 8.60 10.80
C GLU A 199 -10.13 9.99 10.29
N GLU A 200 -9.03 10.54 10.80
CA GLU A 200 -8.40 11.76 10.30
C GLU A 200 -7.93 11.63 8.86
N SER A 201 -7.25 10.53 8.54
CA SER A 201 -6.80 10.22 7.19
C SER A 201 -7.97 10.05 6.22
N LEU A 202 -9.07 9.45 6.67
CA LEU A 202 -10.31 9.33 5.89
C LEU A 202 -10.94 10.70 5.61
N ARG A 203 -10.99 11.59 6.61
CA ARG A 203 -11.47 12.97 6.44
C ARG A 203 -10.60 13.74 5.46
N ALA A 204 -9.26 13.65 5.59
CA ALA A 204 -8.33 14.25 4.63
C ALA A 204 -8.52 13.67 3.22
N ARG A 205 -8.69 12.34 3.11
CA ARG A 205 -8.96 11.67 1.83
C ARG A 205 -10.30 12.11 1.22
N ALA A 206 -11.30 12.46 2.01
CA ALA A 206 -12.60 12.93 1.52
C ALA A 206 -12.55 14.31 0.85
N ALA A 207 -11.46 15.07 1.02
CA ALA A 207 -11.22 16.32 0.31
C ALA A 207 -10.80 16.11 -1.17
N LEU A 208 -10.38 14.89 -1.53
CA LEU A 208 -10.24 14.44 -2.92
C LEU A 208 -11.60 13.91 -3.44
N PRO A 209 -11.72 13.18 -4.57
CA PRO A 209 -13.00 12.61 -4.97
C PRO A 209 -13.56 11.61 -3.94
N LEU A 210 -14.84 11.73 -3.56
CA LEU A 210 -15.52 10.80 -2.65
C LEU A 210 -15.62 9.36 -3.20
N THR A 211 -15.37 9.18 -4.50
CA THR A 211 -15.28 7.85 -5.12
C THR A 211 -13.89 7.27 -4.94
N SER A 212 -13.80 5.93 -4.95
CA SER A 212 -12.55 5.21 -4.83
C SER A 212 -12.62 3.92 -5.64
N ALA A 213 -11.53 3.60 -6.34
CA ALA A 213 -11.36 2.32 -7.03
C ALA A 213 -11.29 1.14 -6.05
N VAL A 214 -10.94 1.40 -4.79
CA VAL A 214 -10.96 0.40 -3.70
C VAL A 214 -12.36 0.40 -3.07
N PRO A 215 -13.17 -0.68 -3.22
CA PRO A 215 -14.56 -0.70 -2.76
C PRO A 215 -14.72 -0.47 -1.26
N LEU A 216 -13.82 -1.04 -0.46
CA LEU A 216 -13.83 -0.88 0.99
C LEU A 216 -13.60 0.57 1.42
N LEU A 217 -12.67 1.27 0.76
CA LEU A 217 -12.44 2.69 0.99
C LEU A 217 -13.61 3.52 0.48
N ALA A 218 -14.19 3.18 -0.68
CA ALA A 218 -15.37 3.86 -1.20
C ALA A 218 -16.56 3.75 -0.24
N ALA A 219 -16.76 2.60 0.40
CA ALA A 219 -17.76 2.41 1.43
C ALA A 219 -17.48 3.27 2.67
N ALA A 220 -16.23 3.31 3.14
CA ALA A 220 -15.82 4.12 4.30
C ALA A 220 -15.95 5.64 4.04
N LEU A 221 -15.65 6.11 2.83
CA LEU A 221 -15.83 7.51 2.47
C LEU A 221 -17.31 7.92 2.45
N LYS A 222 -18.21 7.01 2.05
CA LYS A 222 -19.66 7.26 2.03
C LYS A 222 -20.27 7.37 3.43
N THR A 223 -19.61 6.84 4.46
CA THR A 223 -20.10 6.94 5.85
C THR A 223 -19.69 8.24 6.54
N LEU A 224 -18.77 9.01 5.94
CA LEU A 224 -18.38 10.31 6.51
C LEU A 224 -19.53 11.31 6.36
N PRO A 225 -19.77 12.16 7.37
CA PRO A 225 -20.68 13.28 7.23
C PRO A 225 -20.21 14.17 6.07
N ARG A 226 -21.16 14.72 5.29
CA ARG A 226 -20.88 15.61 4.16
C ARG A 226 -20.44 16.98 4.68
N GLU A 227 -19.32 17.07 5.35
CA GLU A 227 -18.69 18.36 5.67
C GLU A 227 -17.76 18.75 4.53
N ALA A 228 -18.12 19.82 3.82
CA ALA A 228 -17.38 20.36 2.70
C ALA A 228 -16.14 21.11 3.21
N SER A 229 -15.07 20.39 3.52
CA SER A 229 -13.74 21.02 3.58
C SER A 229 -13.03 20.77 2.27
N ALA A 230 -12.73 21.86 1.54
CA ALA A 230 -11.79 21.81 0.44
C ALA A 230 -10.43 21.26 0.94
N PRO A 231 -9.68 20.55 0.09
CA PRO A 231 -8.34 20.11 0.47
C PRO A 231 -7.46 21.33 0.74
N ASN A 232 -6.61 21.25 1.77
CA ASN A 232 -5.50 22.18 1.90
C ASN A 232 -4.67 22.12 0.61
N PRO A 233 -4.24 23.26 0.06
CA PRO A 233 -3.33 23.25 -1.09
C PRO A 233 -2.12 22.38 -0.75
N LEU A 234 -1.67 21.60 -1.73
CA LEU A 234 -0.42 20.83 -1.59
C LEU A 234 0.69 21.82 -1.15
N PRO A 235 1.59 21.42 -0.23
CA PRO A 235 2.75 22.25 0.08
C PRO A 235 3.47 22.55 -1.23
N ASN A 236 3.81 23.82 -1.46
CA ASN A 236 4.53 24.26 -2.66
C ASN A 236 5.73 23.33 -2.87
N SER A 237 5.73 22.59 -3.97
CA SER A 237 6.85 21.77 -4.40
C SER A 237 7.92 22.67 -5.01
N ASP A 238 8.51 23.54 -4.19
CA ASP A 238 9.73 24.29 -4.51
C ASP A 238 10.81 23.92 -3.49
N ALA A 239 11.60 22.90 -3.85
CA ALA A 239 12.96 22.64 -3.38
C ALA A 239 13.67 21.72 -4.38
#